data_AF-A0A1Q8RS55-F1
#
_entry.id   AF-A0A1Q8RS55-F1
#
_cell.length_a   1.000
_cell.length_b   1.000
_cell.length_c   1.000
_cell.angle_alpha   90.00
_cell.angle_beta   90.00
_cell.angle_gamma   90.00
#
_symmetry.space_group_name_H-M   'P 1'
#
loop_
_entity.id
_entity.type
_entity.pdbx_description
1 polymer ?
#
loop_
_entity_poly.entity_id
_entity_poly.type
_entity_poly.pdbx_seq_one_letter_code
_entity_poly.pdbx_strand_id
1 'polypeptide(L)'
;MRLNNHIQGSNYDFDGYVCAPDEADPEEALARGCAFDTFTMQWYPKERYSRNESVELMKKFTDMGWPRYFDKEGTRPITDLERAPKKIYILMKEHLWHCGYSVMQTHLWITLGMDPPEAYEHTEHCVMSLLDVIEKNPPPGFNEIKFNTRTSLEPSEYGNVSL
;
A
#
# COMPACT_ATOMS: atom_id res chain seq x y z
N MET A 1 16.02 9.43 -30.64
CA MET A 1 16.64 8.12 -30.35
C MET A 1 15.57 7.27 -29.69
N ARG A 2 14.96 6.33 -30.42
CA ARG A 2 13.96 5.40 -29.88
C ARG A 2 14.71 4.25 -29.21
N LEU A 3 14.51 4.03 -27.92
CA LEU A 3 14.94 2.81 -27.26
C LEU A 3 13.82 1.78 -27.36
N ASN A 4 13.83 1.01 -28.44
CA ASN A 4 13.19 -0.30 -28.46
C ASN A 4 14.24 -1.31 -27.96
N ASN A 5 14.08 -1.76 -26.72
CA ASN A 5 14.63 -3.03 -26.28
C ASN A 5 13.45 -3.86 -25.77
N HIS A 6 13.15 -4.93 -26.49
CA HIS A 6 12.28 -6.00 -26.03
C HIS A 6 12.91 -6.65 -24.80
N ILE A 7 12.53 -6.15 -23.62
CA ILE A 7 12.50 -6.97 -22.42
C ILE A 7 11.33 -7.92 -22.63
N GLN A 8 11.53 -9.22 -22.41
CA GLN A 8 10.44 -10.19 -22.28
C GLN A 8 9.60 -9.74 -21.08
N GLY A 9 8.67 -8.81 -21.34
CA GLY A 9 8.00 -8.03 -20.33
C GLY A 9 7.12 -8.94 -19.51
N SER A 10 7.30 -8.92 -18.19
CA SER A 10 6.23 -9.35 -17.31
C SER A 10 4.95 -8.65 -17.76
N ASN A 11 3.94 -9.42 -18.15
CA ASN A 11 2.68 -8.91 -18.69
C ASN A 11 1.79 -8.39 -17.56
N TYR A 12 2.36 -7.55 -16.69
CA TYR A 12 1.66 -6.94 -15.57
C TYR A 12 0.89 -5.72 -16.06
N ASP A 13 -0.35 -5.62 -15.59
CA ASP A 13 -1.18 -4.44 -15.75
C ASP A 13 -0.95 -3.46 -14.58
N PHE A 14 -0.35 -2.30 -14.85
CA PHE A 14 -0.02 -1.31 -13.81
C PHE A 14 -1.07 -0.20 -13.68
N ASP A 15 -2.23 -0.31 -14.33
CA ASP A 15 -3.26 0.75 -14.33
C ASP A 15 -4.02 0.84 -12.99
N GLY A 16 -3.75 -0.07 -12.04
CA GLY A 16 -4.41 -0.13 -10.73
C GLY A 16 -5.65 -1.01 -10.78
N TYR A 17 -5.55 -2.20 -10.20
CA TYR A 17 -6.52 -3.26 -10.41
C TYR A 17 -7.70 -3.17 -9.45
N VAL A 18 -8.78 -2.50 -9.87
CA VAL A 18 -10.08 -2.50 -9.17
C VAL A 18 -11.06 -3.50 -9.80
N CYS A 19 -11.67 -4.34 -8.96
CA CYS A 19 -12.66 -5.34 -9.36
C CYS A 19 -14.04 -4.73 -9.63
N ALA A 20 -14.38 -3.69 -8.86
CA ALA A 20 -15.60 -2.94 -8.96
C ALA A 20 -15.31 -1.47 -8.60
N PRO A 21 -16.14 -0.50 -9.04
CA PRO A 21 -16.04 0.88 -8.57
C PRO A 21 -16.11 0.94 -7.04
N ASP A 22 -15.38 1.86 -6.39
CA ASP A 22 -15.35 1.87 -4.90
C ASP A 22 -16.74 2.09 -4.26
N GLU A 23 -17.66 2.78 -4.94
CA GLU A 23 -19.05 2.98 -4.49
C GLU A 23 -20.03 1.95 -5.11
N ALA A 24 -19.53 0.83 -5.61
CA ALA A 24 -20.37 -0.26 -6.06
C ALA A 24 -21.27 -0.75 -4.92
N ASP A 25 -22.49 -1.18 -5.25
CA ASP A 25 -23.33 -1.88 -4.29
C ASP A 25 -22.61 -3.15 -3.82
N PRO A 26 -22.45 -3.38 -2.49
CA PRO A 26 -21.70 -4.52 -1.99
C PRO A 26 -22.23 -5.87 -2.46
N GLU A 27 -23.55 -6.03 -2.60
CA GLU A 27 -24.13 -7.30 -3.06
C GLU A 27 -23.76 -7.56 -4.52
N GLU A 28 -23.76 -6.51 -5.36
CA GLU A 28 -23.32 -6.60 -6.75
C GLU A 28 -21.82 -6.90 -6.86
N ALA A 29 -20.96 -6.21 -6.09
CA ALA A 29 -19.52 -6.42 -6.11
C ALA A 29 -19.14 -7.84 -5.64
N LEU A 30 -19.77 -8.33 -4.56
CA LEU A 30 -19.59 -9.69 -4.07
C LEU A 30 -20.07 -10.73 -5.09
N ALA A 31 -21.22 -10.50 -5.74
CA ALA A 31 -21.75 -11.37 -6.79
C ALA A 31 -20.81 -11.45 -8.02
N ARG A 32 -20.03 -10.40 -8.29
CA ARG A 32 -19.00 -10.36 -9.34
C ARG A 32 -17.68 -11.05 -8.95
N GLY A 33 -17.58 -11.57 -7.73
CA GLY A 33 -16.37 -12.21 -7.23
C GLY A 33 -15.32 -11.22 -6.71
N CYS A 34 -15.73 -10.04 -6.27
CA CYS A 34 -14.87 -9.10 -5.58
C CYS A 34 -14.84 -9.38 -4.06
N ALA A 35 -13.85 -8.80 -3.39
CA ALA A 35 -13.76 -8.71 -1.93
C ALA A 35 -13.36 -7.28 -1.55
N PHE A 36 -13.96 -6.77 -0.49
CA PHE A 36 -13.69 -5.41 -0.02
C PHE A 36 -12.49 -5.41 0.93
N ASP A 37 -11.52 -4.57 0.61
CA ASP A 37 -10.42 -4.26 1.50
C ASP A 37 -10.81 -3.08 2.38
N THR A 38 -11.04 -3.34 3.67
CA THR A 38 -11.47 -2.30 4.61
C THR A 38 -10.37 -1.29 4.95
N PHE A 39 -9.12 -1.48 4.54
CA PHE A 39 -8.02 -0.59 4.84
C PHE A 39 -7.63 0.29 3.66
N THR A 40 -7.71 -0.21 2.42
CA THR A 40 -7.62 0.60 1.21
C THR A 40 -8.95 1.17 0.75
N MET A 41 -10.06 0.65 1.28
CA MET A 41 -11.44 0.98 0.89
C MET A 41 -11.71 0.70 -0.59
N GLN A 42 -11.12 -0.38 -1.12
CA GLN A 42 -11.24 -0.77 -2.52
C GLN A 42 -11.81 -2.18 -2.68
N TRP A 43 -12.40 -2.43 -3.85
CA TRP A 43 -12.82 -3.75 -4.26
C TRP A 43 -11.72 -4.43 -5.08
N TYR A 44 -11.18 -5.52 -4.58
CA TYR A 44 -10.19 -6.34 -5.29
C TYR A 44 -10.80 -7.68 -5.73
N PRO A 45 -10.25 -8.36 -6.75
CA PRO A 45 -10.75 -9.70 -7.05
C PRO A 45 -10.47 -10.66 -5.91
N LYS A 46 -11.51 -11.40 -5.55
CA LYS A 46 -11.51 -12.27 -4.37
C LYS A 46 -10.37 -13.28 -4.40
N GLU A 47 -10.01 -13.80 -5.57
CA GLU A 47 -8.90 -14.74 -5.72
C GLU A 47 -7.56 -14.15 -5.26
N ARG A 48 -7.28 -12.88 -5.58
CA ARG A 48 -6.03 -12.19 -5.19
C ARG A 48 -6.05 -11.76 -3.74
N TYR A 49 -7.19 -11.22 -3.30
CA TYR A 49 -7.37 -10.73 -1.93
C TYR A 49 -7.40 -11.85 -0.90
N SER A 50 -7.94 -13.02 -1.25
CA SER A 50 -8.07 -14.17 -0.34
C SER A 50 -6.81 -15.03 -0.25
N ARG A 51 -5.71 -14.68 -0.95
CA ARG A 51 -4.43 -15.36 -0.75
C ARG A 51 -3.96 -15.15 0.69
N ASN A 52 -3.41 -16.21 1.30
CA ASN A 52 -3.03 -16.19 2.72
C ASN A 52 -2.07 -15.04 3.02
N GLU A 53 -1.10 -14.78 2.14
CA GLU A 53 -0.12 -13.71 2.29
C GLU A 53 -0.77 -12.33 2.28
N SER A 54 -1.76 -12.09 1.39
CA SER A 54 -2.54 -10.85 1.33
C SER A 54 -3.34 -10.65 2.62
N VAL A 55 -3.99 -11.70 3.11
CA VAL A 55 -4.78 -11.68 4.34
C VAL A 55 -3.90 -11.46 5.57
N GLU A 56 -2.74 -12.11 5.64
CA GLU A 56 -1.78 -11.92 6.73
C GLU A 56 -1.19 -10.52 6.74
N LEU A 57 -0.88 -9.97 5.57
CA LEU A 57 -0.44 -8.57 5.46
C LEU A 57 -1.55 -7.63 5.95
N MET A 58 -2.79 -7.82 5.49
CA MET A 58 -3.94 -7.02 5.91
C MET A 58 -4.10 -7.00 7.42
N LYS A 59 -4.12 -8.17 8.07
CA LYS A 59 -4.27 -8.29 9.53
C LYS A 59 -3.22 -7.49 10.31
N LYS A 60 -1.95 -7.50 9.86
CA LYS A 60 -0.88 -6.70 10.50
C LYS A 60 -1.21 -5.21 10.57
N PHE A 61 -2.00 -4.70 9.62
CA PHE A 61 -2.37 -3.29 9.52
C PHE A 61 -3.78 -2.99 10.04
N THR A 62 -4.72 -3.93 10.02
CA THR A 62 -6.10 -3.68 10.51
C THR A 62 -6.30 -3.97 11.99
N ASP A 63 -5.53 -4.88 12.59
CA ASP A 63 -5.72 -5.34 13.97
C ASP A 63 -5.51 -4.23 15.02
N MET A 64 -4.95 -3.07 14.62
CA MET A 64 -4.83 -1.90 15.49
C MET A 64 -6.17 -1.19 15.76
N GLY A 65 -7.20 -1.43 14.94
CA GLY A 65 -8.50 -0.79 15.03
C GLY A 65 -8.49 0.68 14.58
N TRP A 66 -9.22 0.98 13.51
CA TRP A 66 -9.24 2.32 12.91
C TRP A 66 -10.63 2.94 12.98
N PRO A 67 -10.84 3.99 13.80
CA PRO A 67 -12.12 4.66 13.88
C PRO A 67 -12.32 5.62 12.69
N ARG A 68 -13.51 5.57 12.10
CA ARG A 68 -13.86 6.30 10.87
C ARG A 68 -15.19 7.00 11.04
N TYR A 69 -15.32 8.17 10.43
CA TYR A 69 -16.45 9.06 10.72
C TYR A 69 -17.02 9.71 9.45
N PHE A 70 -18.31 10.03 9.49
CA PHE A 70 -18.96 10.87 8.48
C PHE A 70 -18.68 12.36 8.65
N ASP A 71 -18.14 12.77 9.80
CA ASP A 71 -17.88 14.17 10.18
C ASP A 71 -16.47 14.35 10.77
N LYS A 72 -15.97 15.58 10.70
CA LYS A 72 -14.63 15.94 11.17
C LYS A 72 -14.53 15.90 12.70
N GLU A 73 -15.63 16.15 13.39
CA GLU A 73 -15.72 16.21 14.84
C GLU A 73 -15.66 14.82 15.48
N GLY A 74 -15.78 13.75 14.69
CA GLY A 74 -15.69 12.37 15.17
C GLY A 74 -16.93 11.90 15.91
N THR A 75 -18.10 12.46 15.60
CA THR A 75 -19.34 12.22 16.35
C THR A 75 -20.27 11.19 15.71
N ARG A 76 -20.12 10.93 14.40
CA ARG A 76 -20.93 9.98 13.63
C ARG A 76 -20.03 8.86 13.12
N PRO A 77 -19.80 7.80 13.92
CA PRO A 77 -18.95 6.69 13.52
C PRO A 77 -19.58 5.90 12.36
N ILE A 78 -18.72 5.38 11.50
CA ILE A 78 -19.08 4.48 10.40
C ILE A 78 -18.94 3.04 10.88
N THR A 79 -20.03 2.28 10.82
CA THR A 79 -20.06 0.86 11.20
C THR A 79 -20.14 -0.09 10.02
N ASP A 80 -20.61 0.39 8.87
CA ASP A 80 -20.65 -0.34 7.60
C ASP A 80 -19.74 0.37 6.59
N LEU A 81 -18.55 -0.20 6.40
CA LEU A 81 -17.53 0.38 5.54
C LEU A 81 -17.71 0.02 4.07
N GLU A 82 -18.32 -1.13 3.78
CA GLU A 82 -18.63 -1.55 2.41
C GLU A 82 -19.64 -0.60 1.77
N ARG A 83 -20.51 0.03 2.59
CA ARG A 83 -21.47 1.05 2.15
C ARG A 83 -21.06 2.49 2.47
N ALA A 84 -19.83 2.71 2.93
CA ALA A 84 -19.35 4.06 3.23
C ALA A 84 -19.16 4.88 1.94
N PRO A 85 -19.41 6.20 1.96
CA PRO A 85 -19.09 7.07 0.82
C PRO A 85 -17.57 7.13 0.62
N LYS A 86 -17.11 7.51 -0.58
CA LYS A 86 -15.67 7.72 -0.85
C LYS A 86 -14.99 8.73 0.07
N LYS A 87 -15.75 9.71 0.55
CA LYS A 87 -15.24 10.80 1.39
C LYS A 87 -15.64 10.56 2.82
N ILE A 88 -14.71 10.03 3.60
CA ILE A 88 -14.84 9.83 5.04
C ILE A 88 -13.74 10.58 5.78
N TYR A 89 -13.95 10.76 7.08
CA TYR A 89 -12.94 11.33 7.97
C TYR A 89 -12.21 10.19 8.69
N ILE A 90 -10.91 10.12 8.42
CA ILE A 90 -9.96 9.18 9.03
C ILE A 90 -8.97 9.92 9.90
N LEU A 91 -8.30 9.20 10.79
CA LEU A 91 -7.16 9.74 11.51
C LEU A 91 -5.98 9.94 10.56
N MET A 92 -5.20 11.01 10.73
CA MET A 92 -3.93 11.16 10.00
C MET A 92 -2.99 9.96 10.26
N LYS A 93 -3.03 9.40 11.48
CA LYS A 93 -2.32 8.16 11.79
C LYS A 93 -2.76 7.03 10.87
N GLU A 94 -4.05 6.81 10.69
CA GLU A 94 -4.56 5.78 9.79
C GLU A 94 -4.08 6.00 8.36
N HIS A 95 -4.14 7.23 7.86
CA HIS A 95 -3.68 7.59 6.52
C HIS A 95 -2.20 7.21 6.29
N LEU A 96 -1.30 7.50 7.23
CA LEU A 96 0.11 7.13 7.11
C LEU A 96 0.34 5.62 7.18
N TRP A 97 -0.44 4.91 7.99
CA TRP A 97 -0.38 3.45 8.04
C TRP A 97 -0.92 2.81 6.76
N HIS A 98 -1.97 3.39 6.16
CA HIS A 98 -2.46 3.03 4.82
C HIS A 98 -1.36 3.20 3.77
N CYS A 99 -0.64 4.33 3.77
CA CYS A 99 0.48 4.53 2.85
C CYS A 99 1.57 3.45 2.99
N GLY A 100 1.91 3.06 4.22
CA GLY A 100 2.85 1.96 4.45
C GLY A 100 2.31 0.61 3.95
N TYR A 101 1.02 0.35 4.16
CA TYR A 101 0.34 -0.85 3.68
C TYR A 101 0.32 -0.94 2.16
N SER A 102 -0.11 0.10 1.44
CA SER A 102 -0.26 0.08 -0.02
C SER A 102 1.07 -0.20 -0.73
N VAL A 103 2.20 0.33 -0.21
CA VAL A 103 3.54 0.00 -0.73
C VAL A 103 3.87 -1.48 -0.52
N MET A 104 3.61 -2.03 0.67
CA MET A 104 3.86 -3.44 0.96
C MET A 104 2.96 -4.37 0.14
N GLN A 105 1.68 -4.01 -0.01
CA GLN A 105 0.70 -4.78 -0.78
C GLN A 105 1.08 -4.83 -2.26
N THR A 106 1.47 -3.67 -2.81
CA THR A 106 1.97 -3.56 -4.19
C THR A 106 3.16 -4.47 -4.43
N HIS A 107 4.17 -4.42 -3.55
CA HIS A 107 5.34 -5.29 -3.68
C HIS A 107 4.97 -6.77 -3.56
N LEU A 108 4.12 -7.12 -2.58
CA LEU A 108 3.66 -8.49 -2.37
C LEU A 108 2.95 -9.05 -3.60
N TRP A 109 2.02 -8.29 -4.19
CA TRP A 109 1.26 -8.74 -5.36
C TRP A 109 2.16 -9.03 -6.55
N ILE A 110 3.13 -8.16 -6.82
CA ILE A 110 4.13 -8.36 -7.88
C ILE A 110 4.97 -9.61 -7.61
N THR A 111 5.43 -9.84 -6.38
CA THR A 111 6.18 -11.06 -6.01
C THR A 111 5.37 -12.34 -6.22
N LEU A 112 4.06 -12.27 -6.04
CA LEU A 112 3.12 -13.37 -6.22
C LEU A 112 2.68 -13.59 -7.68
N GLY A 113 3.27 -12.86 -8.63
CA GLY A 113 2.91 -12.97 -10.05
C GLY A 113 1.57 -12.31 -10.40
N MET A 114 1.09 -11.38 -9.56
CA MET A 114 -0.17 -10.66 -9.76
C MET A 114 0.13 -9.22 -10.19
N ASP A 115 -0.76 -8.65 -11.01
CA ASP A 115 -0.74 -7.21 -11.29
C ASP A 115 -0.88 -6.45 -9.97
N PRO A 116 -0.23 -5.30 -9.79
CA PRO A 116 -0.33 -4.50 -8.57
C PRO A 116 -1.76 -3.95 -8.33
N PRO A 117 -2.11 -3.71 -7.06
CA PRO A 117 -3.46 -3.27 -6.67
C PRO A 117 -3.74 -1.81 -7.04
N GLU A 118 -2.70 -0.99 -7.17
CA GLU A 118 -2.81 0.46 -7.36
C GLU A 118 -1.86 0.94 -8.46
N ALA A 119 -2.21 2.08 -9.07
CA ALA A 119 -1.37 2.73 -10.05
C ALA A 119 -0.11 3.33 -9.41
N TYR A 120 0.92 3.57 -10.22
CA TYR A 120 2.21 4.10 -9.76
C TYR A 120 2.05 5.45 -9.04
N GLU A 121 1.16 6.32 -9.50
CA GLU A 121 0.89 7.63 -8.90
C GLU A 121 0.40 7.51 -7.45
N HIS A 122 -0.34 6.45 -7.12
CA HIS A 122 -0.76 6.20 -5.73
C HIS A 122 0.42 5.77 -4.87
N THR A 123 1.29 4.89 -5.40
CA THR A 123 2.54 4.50 -4.72
C THR A 123 3.43 5.72 -4.46
N GLU A 124 3.58 6.61 -5.44
CA GLU A 124 4.35 7.85 -5.28
C GLU A 124 3.73 8.75 -4.19
N HIS A 125 2.41 8.95 -4.21
CA HIS A 125 1.71 9.71 -3.17
C HIS A 125 1.98 9.14 -1.76
N CYS A 126 1.88 7.82 -1.60
CA CYS A 126 2.11 7.16 -0.32
C CYS A 126 3.53 7.35 0.18
N VAL A 127 4.53 7.09 -0.67
CA VAL A 127 5.95 7.24 -0.31
C VAL A 127 6.27 8.69 0.03
N MET A 128 5.83 9.65 -0.79
CA MET A 128 6.12 11.07 -0.55
C MET A 128 5.43 11.60 0.70
N SER A 129 4.22 11.12 1.03
CA SER A 129 3.54 11.48 2.28
C SER A 129 4.29 10.97 3.52
N LEU A 130 4.85 9.76 3.47
CA LEU A 130 5.67 9.22 4.55
C LEU A 130 6.96 10.01 4.72
N LEU A 131 7.64 10.33 3.62
CA LEU A 131 8.87 11.13 3.65
C LEU A 131 8.61 12.55 4.15
N ASP A 132 7.53 13.20 3.74
CA ASP A 132 7.15 14.54 4.21
C ASP A 132 6.94 14.58 5.73
N VAL A 133 6.33 13.54 6.31
CA VAL A 133 6.18 13.44 7.76
C VAL A 133 7.53 13.30 8.46
N ILE A 134 8.45 12.50 7.90
CA ILE A 134 9.81 12.33 8.41
C ILE A 134 10.58 13.66 8.34
N GLU A 135 10.53 14.38 7.23
CA GLU A 135 11.19 15.68 7.07
C GLU A 135 10.65 16.72 8.05
N LYS A 136 9.33 16.73 8.30
CA LYS A 136 8.70 17.63 9.28
C LYS A 136 8.95 17.23 10.72
N ASN A 137 9.20 15.95 10.99
CA ASN A 137 9.40 15.39 12.33
C ASN A 137 10.62 14.45 12.33
N PRO A 138 11.84 14.99 12.13
CA PRO A 138 13.01 14.17 11.91
C PRO A 138 13.33 13.33 13.16
N PRO A 139 13.63 12.03 13.01
CA PRO A 139 14.05 11.20 14.13
C PRO A 139 15.39 11.69 14.71
N PRO A 140 15.74 11.30 15.95
CA PRO A 140 17.07 11.59 16.51
C PRO A 140 18.19 11.10 15.59
N GLY A 141 19.18 11.95 15.35
CA GLY A 141 20.31 11.62 14.47
C GLY A 141 19.99 11.59 12.98
N PHE A 142 18.88 12.19 12.53
CA PHE A 142 18.46 12.20 11.11
C PHE A 142 19.55 12.63 10.13
N ASN A 143 20.36 13.63 10.51
CA ASN A 143 21.45 14.16 9.69
C ASN A 143 22.82 13.55 10.03
N GLU A 144 22.88 12.53 10.88
CA GLU A 144 24.13 11.84 11.17
C GLU A 144 24.53 10.94 9.99
N ILE A 145 25.80 10.96 9.64
CA ILE A 145 26.35 10.05 8.64
C ILE A 145 26.27 8.62 9.21
N LYS A 146 25.53 7.74 8.53
CA LYS A 146 25.43 6.31 8.87
C LYS A 146 26.18 5.47 7.85
N PHE A 147 26.82 4.39 8.33
CA PHE A 147 27.41 3.38 7.47
C PHE A 147 26.30 2.52 6.85
N ASN A 148 26.25 2.45 5.51
CA ASN A 148 25.29 1.62 4.79
C ASN A 148 25.96 0.30 4.38
N THR A 149 25.71 -0.77 5.14
CA THR A 149 26.11 -2.12 4.72
C THR A 149 25.14 -2.64 3.67
N ARG A 150 25.57 -2.71 2.41
CA ARG A 150 24.96 -3.62 1.46
C ARG A 150 25.57 -4.99 1.70
N THR A 151 24.77 -6.02 1.98
CA THR A 151 25.21 -7.41 1.87
C THR A 151 25.56 -7.62 0.40
N SER A 152 26.82 -7.44 0.00
CA SER A 152 27.24 -7.81 -1.34
C SER A 152 27.18 -9.33 -1.43
N LEU A 153 26.57 -9.84 -2.49
CA LEU A 153 26.65 -11.26 -2.84
C LEU A 153 27.94 -11.59 -3.62
N GLU A 154 28.91 -10.67 -3.68
CA GLU A 154 30.24 -10.84 -4.32
C GLU A 154 31.33 -10.08 -3.50
N PRO A 155 32.60 -10.55 -3.48
CA PRO A 155 33.47 -10.52 -2.29
C PRO A 155 34.36 -9.27 -2.13
N SER A 156 34.47 -8.79 -0.88
CA SER A 156 35.60 -8.05 -0.24
C SER A 156 36.42 -6.99 -1.01
N GLU A 157 35.88 -6.31 -2.04
CA GLU A 157 36.68 -5.29 -2.76
C GLU A 157 36.88 -3.97 -1.97
N TYR A 158 36.17 -3.79 -0.86
CA TYR A 158 36.45 -2.72 0.09
C TYR A 158 37.32 -3.26 1.22
N GLY A 159 38.63 -3.28 0.96
CA GLY A 159 39.66 -3.63 1.93
C GLY A 159 39.54 -2.82 3.23
N ASN A 160 39.98 -3.45 4.31
CA ASN A 160 40.05 -2.96 5.69
C ASN A 160 40.03 -1.43 5.83
N VAL A 161 38.89 -0.89 6.25
CA VAL A 161 38.85 0.44 6.85
C VAL A 161 39.16 0.26 8.33
N SER A 162 40.41 0.52 8.70
CA SER A 162 40.85 0.57 10.09
C SER A 162 40.05 1.64 10.85
N LEU A 163 39.48 1.24 11.98
CA LEU A 163 38.82 2.10 12.98
C LEU A 163 39.80 3.11 13.58
#